data_AF-C5L480-F1
#
_entry.id   AF-C5L480-F1
#
_cell.length_a   1.000
_cell.length_b   1.000
_cell.length_c   1.000
_cell.angle_alpha   90.00
_cell.angle_beta   90.00
_cell.angle_gamma   90.00
#
_symmetry.space_group_name_H-M   'P 1'
#
loop_
_entity.id
_entity.type
_entity.pdbx_description
1 polymer ?
#
loop_
_entity_poly.entity_id
_entity_poly.type
_entity_poly.pdbx_seq_one_letter_code
_entity_poly.pdbx_strand_id
1 'polypeptide(L)'
;MNVLGGRQGLKGPGRSFKGAVSFNGRVEDPVHFRNRIAYVMQDDTLVATSTPEEILRFSANLRLADTNRKEVNELVSNLLDSLKLTNCKDTVVGNEIIKGISGGERKRTSVGVELITKPEMIFLDEPLTGLDSYAATTTVKVLKDLAANGVPVMITVHQPSSEIFAMFDNIVVISEGCIVYDGPRKELVNFFYENGGYKCPSNYNPADYVLYVLQTEPRENIEVLVDAYKAYFEKRMMSGIDELRGKAVQQAEVHSKARVASLRVQLRELLKRDFRDIIRNPTVQIIKFCMTVFMGLIMGCVFFQA
;
A
#
# COMPACT_ATOMS: atom_id res chain seq x y z
N MET A 1 3.85 10.44 1.23
CA MET A 1 3.06 9.34 0.62
C MET A 1 1.60 9.72 0.42
N ASN A 2 0.86 10.13 1.47
CA ASN A 2 -0.58 10.48 1.37
C ASN A 2 -0.96 11.57 0.36
N VAL A 3 -0.10 12.58 0.14
CA VAL A 3 -0.31 13.60 -0.90
C VAL A 3 -0.21 13.00 -2.31
N LEU A 4 0.82 12.18 -2.55
CA LEU A 4 1.02 11.51 -3.84
C LEU A 4 -0.10 10.50 -4.13
N GLY A 5 -0.54 9.76 -3.11
CA GLY A 5 -1.71 8.87 -3.21
C GLY A 5 -3.06 9.60 -3.32
N GLY A 6 -3.08 10.93 -3.43
CA GLY A 6 -4.30 11.73 -3.63
C GLY A 6 -5.24 11.79 -2.43
N ARG A 7 -4.80 11.37 -1.24
CA ARG A 7 -5.62 11.32 -0.01
C ARG A 7 -5.51 12.57 0.85
N GLN A 8 -4.48 13.38 0.64
CA GLN A 8 -4.37 14.72 1.20
C GLN A 8 -4.19 15.74 0.08
N GLY A 9 -4.97 16.82 0.13
CA GLY A 9 -4.79 17.95 -0.76
C GLY A 9 -3.45 18.65 -0.50
N LEU A 10 -2.89 19.27 -1.55
CA LEU A 10 -1.67 20.09 -1.46
C LEU A 10 -1.84 21.35 -0.60
N LYS A 11 -3.08 21.75 -0.31
CA LYS A 11 -3.43 22.93 0.49
C LYS A 11 -4.37 22.54 1.61
N GLY A 12 -4.06 22.96 2.84
CA GLY A 12 -4.89 22.79 4.02
C GLY A 12 -4.44 23.71 5.16
N PRO A 13 -5.30 24.01 6.14
CA PRO A 13 -4.95 24.90 7.25
C PRO A 13 -3.72 24.37 8.01
N GLY A 14 -2.68 25.20 8.13
CA GLY A 14 -1.45 24.89 8.86
C GLY A 14 -0.43 23.99 8.13
N ARG A 15 -0.58 23.73 6.83
CA ARG A 15 0.35 22.87 6.07
C ARG A 15 0.82 23.53 4.79
N SER A 16 2.14 23.52 4.57
CA SER A 16 2.79 23.99 3.35
C SER A 16 3.81 22.94 2.91
N PHE A 17 3.78 22.56 1.63
CA PHE A 17 4.71 21.62 1.04
C PHE A 17 5.70 22.37 0.15
N LYS A 18 6.98 22.01 0.21
CA LYS A 18 8.05 22.56 -0.63
C LYS A 18 8.80 21.41 -1.31
N GLY A 19 9.39 21.70 -2.47
CA GLY A 19 10.14 20.72 -3.27
C GLY A 19 9.41 20.31 -4.54
N ALA A 20 10.06 19.46 -5.33
CA ALA A 20 9.53 18.90 -6.56
C ALA A 20 9.67 17.38 -6.54
N VAL A 21 8.69 16.67 -7.09
CA VAL A 21 8.73 15.23 -7.27
C VAL A 21 8.92 14.95 -8.75
N SER A 22 9.89 14.12 -9.09
CA SER A 22 10.12 13.71 -10.47
C SER A 22 9.97 12.21 -10.63
N PHE A 23 9.41 11.80 -11.76
CA PHE A 23 9.29 10.40 -12.14
C PHE A 23 9.78 10.22 -13.57
N ASN A 24 10.62 9.21 -13.81
CA ASN A 24 11.29 8.98 -15.10
C ASN A 24 11.92 10.26 -15.69
N GLY A 25 12.56 11.08 -14.84
CA GLY A 25 13.24 12.31 -15.24
C GLY A 25 12.34 13.53 -15.53
N ARG A 26 11.01 13.43 -15.37
CA ARG A 26 10.08 14.56 -15.52
C ARG A 26 9.55 15.00 -14.18
N VAL A 27 9.43 16.31 -13.95
CA VAL A 27 8.75 16.84 -12.76
C VAL A 27 7.26 16.61 -12.94
N GLU A 28 6.66 15.91 -11.99
CA GLU A 28 5.25 15.51 -12.04
C GLU A 28 4.41 16.40 -11.10
N ASP A 29 3.20 16.74 -11.55
CA ASP A 29 2.19 17.27 -10.63
C ASP A 29 1.66 16.10 -9.78
N PRO A 30 1.72 16.18 -8.44
CA PRO A 30 1.16 15.16 -7.55
C PRO A 30 -0.28 14.74 -7.88
N VAL A 31 -1.11 15.66 -8.38
CA VAL A 31 -2.50 15.38 -8.74
C VAL A 31 -2.61 14.49 -9.97
N HIS A 32 -1.73 14.65 -10.95
CA HIS A 32 -1.72 13.83 -12.17
C HIS A 32 -0.99 12.51 -11.92
N PHE A 33 0.08 12.54 -11.11
CA PHE A 33 0.88 11.37 -10.77
C PHE A 33 0.07 10.26 -10.09
N ARG A 34 -0.98 10.61 -9.33
CA ARG A 34 -1.86 9.66 -8.64
C ARG A 34 -2.45 8.59 -9.55
N ASN A 35 -2.66 8.87 -10.84
CA ASN A 35 -3.27 7.92 -11.77
C ASN A 35 -2.29 6.85 -12.27
N ARG A 36 -0.99 7.04 -11.99
CA ARG A 36 0.11 6.16 -12.42
C ARG A 36 0.66 5.32 -11.28
N ILE A 37 0.29 5.62 -10.05
CA ILE A 37 0.78 4.94 -8.86
C ILE A 37 -0.35 4.24 -8.10
N ALA A 38 0.01 3.21 -7.36
CA ALA A 38 -0.85 2.54 -6.40
C ALA A 38 -0.44 2.90 -4.97
N TYR A 39 -1.42 3.04 -4.07
CA TYR A 39 -1.17 3.29 -2.65
C TYR A 39 -2.02 2.40 -1.75
N VAL A 40 -1.36 1.45 -1.10
CA VAL A 40 -1.97 0.51 -0.15
C VAL A 40 -1.84 1.07 1.27
N MET A 41 -2.96 1.15 2.00
CA MET A 41 -2.98 1.63 3.38
C MET A 41 -2.53 0.56 4.37
N GLN A 42 -2.21 1.03 5.57
CA GLN A 42 -2.07 0.18 6.75
C GLN A 42 -3.36 -0.60 7.03
N ASP A 43 -4.53 0.06 6.99
CA ASP A 43 -5.82 -0.60 7.19
C ASP A 43 -6.42 -1.12 5.88
N ASP A 44 -6.73 -2.41 5.85
CA ASP A 44 -7.37 -3.06 4.71
C ASP A 44 -8.90 -2.92 4.78
N THR A 45 -9.46 -2.04 3.97
CA THR A 45 -10.92 -1.83 3.87
C THR A 45 -11.56 -2.79 2.86
N LEU A 46 -11.58 -4.08 3.21
CA LEU A 46 -12.21 -5.12 2.39
C LEU A 46 -13.58 -5.52 2.94
N VAL A 47 -14.52 -5.85 2.05
CA VAL A 47 -15.85 -6.31 2.44
C VAL A 47 -15.75 -7.74 2.99
N ALA A 48 -16.03 -7.90 4.28
CA ALA A 48 -15.86 -9.16 5.01
C ALA A 48 -16.61 -10.35 4.41
N THR A 49 -17.77 -10.13 3.80
CA THR A 49 -18.63 -11.18 3.20
C THR A 49 -18.24 -11.56 1.77
N SER A 50 -17.28 -10.84 1.17
CA SER A 50 -16.80 -11.09 -0.18
C SER A 50 -15.53 -11.93 -0.16
N THR A 51 -15.26 -12.66 -1.25
CA THR A 51 -14.02 -13.44 -1.42
C THR A 51 -12.95 -12.62 -2.15
N PRO A 52 -11.65 -12.98 -2.07
CA PRO A 52 -10.60 -12.33 -2.83
C PRO A 52 -10.90 -12.25 -4.34
N GLU A 53 -11.39 -13.34 -4.96
CA GLU A 53 -11.74 -13.31 -6.38
C GLU A 53 -12.85 -12.30 -6.68
N GLU A 54 -13.89 -12.26 -5.85
CA GLU A 54 -15.01 -11.32 -6.01
C GLU A 54 -14.56 -9.87 -5.89
N ILE A 55 -13.68 -9.58 -4.93
CA ILE A 55 -13.13 -8.25 -4.68
C ILE A 55 -12.27 -7.79 -5.87
N LEU A 56 -11.35 -8.62 -6.34
CA LEU A 56 -10.48 -8.29 -7.47
C LEU A 56 -11.29 -8.08 -8.75
N ARG A 57 -12.26 -8.96 -9.01
CA ARG A 57 -13.17 -8.86 -10.15
C ARG A 57 -14.05 -7.62 -10.09
N PHE A 58 -14.56 -7.28 -8.91
CA PHE A 58 -15.32 -6.05 -8.68
C PHE A 58 -14.46 -4.81 -8.97
N SER A 59 -13.22 -4.77 -8.46
CA SER A 59 -12.26 -3.69 -8.75
C SER A 59 -11.96 -3.58 -10.25
N ALA A 60 -11.71 -4.71 -10.92
CA ALA A 60 -11.48 -4.76 -12.37
C ALA A 60 -12.65 -4.18 -13.17
N ASN A 61 -13.87 -4.61 -12.89
CA ASN A 61 -15.06 -4.15 -13.61
C ASN A 61 -15.29 -2.63 -13.48
N LEU A 62 -14.82 -2.02 -12.39
CA LEU A 62 -14.96 -0.58 -12.13
C LEU A 62 -13.81 0.26 -12.69
N ARG A 63 -12.58 -0.27 -12.64
CA ARG A 63 -11.35 0.46 -12.96
C ARG A 63 -10.80 0.18 -14.38
N LEU A 64 -11.31 -0.86 -15.05
CA LEU A 64 -10.92 -1.28 -16.41
C LEU A 64 -12.14 -1.23 -17.34
N ALA A 65 -12.63 -0.01 -17.62
CA ALA A 65 -13.74 0.18 -18.55
C ALA A 65 -13.42 -0.40 -19.95
N ASP A 66 -14.44 -0.95 -20.61
CA ASP A 66 -14.38 -1.49 -21.98
C ASP A 66 -13.50 -2.74 -22.18
N THR A 67 -12.91 -3.31 -21.12
CA THR A 67 -12.15 -4.57 -21.16
C THR A 67 -13.09 -5.77 -21.30
N ASN A 68 -12.70 -6.76 -22.12
CA ASN A 68 -13.51 -7.96 -22.31
C ASN A 68 -13.56 -8.80 -21.02
N ARG A 69 -14.68 -9.48 -20.76
CA ARG A 69 -14.83 -10.40 -19.62
C ARG A 69 -13.73 -11.45 -19.57
N LYS A 70 -13.26 -11.95 -20.72
CA LYS A 70 -12.17 -12.93 -20.79
C LYS A 70 -10.86 -12.35 -20.25
N GLU A 71 -10.50 -11.15 -20.71
CA GLU A 71 -9.30 -10.43 -20.26
C GLU A 71 -9.37 -10.09 -18.77
N VAL A 72 -10.54 -9.68 -18.27
CA VAL A 72 -10.75 -9.45 -16.83
C VAL A 72 -10.54 -10.75 -16.04
N ASN A 73 -11.06 -11.89 -16.53
CA ASN A 73 -10.87 -13.18 -15.86
C ASN A 73 -9.41 -13.60 -15.82
N GLU A 74 -8.70 -13.47 -16.94
CA GLU A 74 -7.27 -13.80 -17.03
C GLU A 74 -6.44 -12.91 -16.11
N LEU A 75 -6.71 -11.59 -16.11
CA LEU A 75 -6.04 -10.66 -15.21
C LEU A 75 -6.25 -11.03 -13.74
N VAL A 76 -7.50 -11.27 -13.33
CA VAL A 76 -7.82 -11.64 -11.95
C VAL A 76 -7.17 -12.96 -11.57
N SER A 77 -7.20 -13.96 -12.46
CA SER A 77 -6.54 -15.25 -12.23
C SER A 77 -5.02 -15.09 -12.03
N ASN A 78 -4.38 -14.31 -12.89
CA ASN A 78 -2.94 -14.06 -12.81
C ASN A 78 -2.55 -13.31 -11.53
N LEU A 79 -3.37 -12.35 -11.10
CA LEU A 79 -3.16 -11.64 -9.83
C LEU A 79 -3.35 -12.56 -8.63
N LEU A 80 -4.38 -13.40 -8.61
CA LEU A 80 -4.58 -14.38 -7.53
C LEU A 80 -3.37 -15.32 -7.40
N ASP A 81 -2.81 -15.77 -8.52
CA ASP A 81 -1.63 -16.64 -8.52
C ASP A 81 -0.37 -15.90 -8.06
N SER A 82 -0.10 -14.72 -8.65
CA SER A 82 1.07 -13.88 -8.30
C SER A 82 1.09 -13.48 -6.83
N LEU A 83 -0.10 -13.25 -6.25
CA LEU A 83 -0.27 -12.88 -4.84
C LEU A 83 -0.37 -14.09 -3.90
N LYS A 84 -0.26 -15.32 -4.44
CA LYS A 84 -0.39 -16.57 -3.70
C LYS A 84 -1.71 -16.67 -2.92
N LEU A 85 -2.81 -16.28 -3.57
CA LEU A 85 -4.18 -16.27 -3.06
C LEU A 85 -5.06 -17.38 -3.67
N THR A 86 -4.54 -18.18 -4.59
CA THR A 86 -5.28 -19.24 -5.30
C THR A 86 -6.01 -20.19 -4.35
N ASN A 87 -5.39 -20.55 -3.21
CA ASN A 87 -5.97 -21.48 -2.24
C ASN A 87 -7.12 -20.87 -1.41
N CYS A 88 -7.21 -19.55 -1.30
CA CYS A 88 -8.21 -18.84 -0.50
C CYS A 88 -9.13 -17.96 -1.34
N LYS A 89 -9.07 -18.04 -2.67
CA LYS A 89 -9.80 -17.18 -3.61
C LYS A 89 -11.33 -17.20 -3.43
N ASP A 90 -11.86 -18.33 -2.94
CA ASP A 90 -13.29 -18.58 -2.69
C ASP A 90 -13.64 -18.52 -1.19
N THR A 91 -12.66 -18.28 -0.33
CA THR A 91 -12.89 -18.08 1.11
C THR A 91 -13.21 -16.61 1.36
N VAL A 92 -14.23 -16.34 2.18
CA VAL A 92 -14.59 -14.96 2.52
C VAL A 92 -13.47 -14.27 3.28
N VAL A 93 -13.29 -12.95 3.06
CA VAL A 93 -12.26 -12.18 3.76
C VAL A 93 -12.45 -12.22 5.27
N GLY A 94 -13.70 -12.19 5.72
CA GLY A 94 -14.05 -12.19 7.14
C GLY A 94 -13.70 -10.90 7.86
N ASN A 95 -14.02 -10.87 9.15
CA ASN A 95 -13.72 -9.82 10.11
C ASN A 95 -13.65 -10.43 11.52
N GLU A 96 -13.73 -9.61 12.57
CA GLU A 96 -13.68 -10.09 13.97
C GLU A 96 -14.84 -11.02 14.34
N ILE A 97 -15.98 -10.92 13.64
CA ILE A 97 -17.20 -11.70 13.91
C ILE A 97 -17.28 -12.91 12.97
N ILE A 98 -16.92 -12.71 11.69
CA ILE A 98 -16.99 -13.70 10.64
C ILE A 98 -15.59 -14.23 10.39
N LYS A 99 -15.33 -15.49 10.75
CA LYS A 99 -14.05 -16.13 10.43
C LYS A 99 -13.83 -16.15 8.91
N GLY A 100 -12.66 -15.69 8.47
CA GLY A 100 -12.28 -15.64 7.06
C GLY A 100 -10.82 -16.01 6.84
N ILE A 101 -10.22 -15.42 5.81
CA ILE A 101 -8.81 -15.60 5.46
C ILE A 101 -7.87 -15.00 6.51
N SER A 102 -6.60 -15.40 6.49
CA SER A 102 -5.57 -14.87 7.38
C SER A 102 -5.27 -13.39 7.13
N GLY A 103 -4.67 -12.71 8.11
CA GLY A 103 -4.27 -11.30 7.97
C GLY A 103 -3.33 -11.06 6.77
N GLY A 104 -2.40 -11.98 6.51
CA GLY A 104 -1.49 -11.88 5.37
C GLY A 104 -2.17 -12.08 4.02
N GLU A 105 -3.17 -12.96 3.94
CA GLU A 105 -4.00 -13.13 2.74
C GLU A 105 -4.88 -11.90 2.49
N ARG A 106 -5.46 -11.33 3.56
CA ARG A 106 -6.22 -10.08 3.50
C ARG A 106 -5.36 -8.92 2.99
N LYS A 107 -4.14 -8.75 3.52
CA LYS A 107 -3.20 -7.73 3.06
C LYS A 107 -2.82 -7.92 1.60
N ARG A 108 -2.49 -9.15 1.18
CA ARG A 108 -2.18 -9.46 -0.23
C ARG A 108 -3.38 -9.22 -1.16
N THR A 109 -4.61 -9.46 -0.68
CA THR A 109 -5.83 -9.11 -1.42
C THR A 109 -5.95 -7.59 -1.62
N SER A 110 -5.65 -6.80 -0.58
CA SER A 110 -5.60 -5.33 -0.63
C SER A 110 -4.56 -4.82 -1.64
N VAL A 111 -3.37 -5.42 -1.66
CA VAL A 111 -2.36 -5.15 -2.69
C VAL A 111 -2.91 -5.46 -4.09
N GLY A 112 -3.57 -6.61 -4.25
CA GLY A 112 -4.16 -7.00 -5.52
C GLY A 112 -5.20 -6.01 -6.05
N VAL A 113 -6.03 -5.43 -5.19
CA VAL A 113 -7.03 -4.41 -5.57
C VAL A 113 -6.36 -3.21 -6.25
N GLU A 114 -5.19 -2.79 -5.76
CA GLU A 114 -4.45 -1.66 -6.31
C GLU A 114 -3.61 -2.04 -7.54
N LEU A 115 -3.21 -3.30 -7.69
CA LEU A 115 -2.51 -3.79 -8.88
C LEU A 115 -3.41 -3.96 -10.12
N ILE A 116 -4.73 -3.97 -9.95
CA ILE A 116 -5.70 -4.07 -11.06
C ILE A 116 -5.45 -3.03 -12.15
N THR A 117 -5.05 -1.81 -11.76
CA THR A 117 -4.81 -0.70 -12.71
C THR A 117 -3.44 -0.76 -13.37
N LYS A 118 -2.64 -1.79 -13.11
CA LYS A 118 -1.26 -1.94 -13.60
C LYS A 118 -0.44 -0.66 -13.35
N PRO A 119 -0.28 -0.27 -12.08
CA PRO A 119 0.43 0.97 -11.73
C PRO A 119 1.91 0.88 -12.14
N GLU A 120 2.48 2.03 -12.47
CA GLU A 120 3.92 2.19 -12.76
C GLU A 120 4.78 2.16 -11.50
N MET A 121 4.18 2.32 -10.31
CA MET A 121 4.85 2.22 -9.01
C MET A 121 3.81 1.94 -7.92
N ILE A 122 4.20 1.19 -6.89
CA ILE A 122 3.35 0.91 -5.74
C ILE A 122 4.00 1.36 -4.43
N PHE A 123 3.21 2.03 -3.62
CA PHE A 123 3.54 2.46 -2.28
C PHE A 123 2.69 1.69 -1.28
N LEU A 124 3.30 1.13 -0.23
CA LEU A 124 2.58 0.44 0.84
C LEU A 124 2.94 1.05 2.19
N ASP A 125 1.91 1.41 2.96
CA ASP A 125 2.07 1.94 4.30
C ASP A 125 1.96 0.81 5.33
N GLU A 126 3.06 0.52 6.01
CA GLU A 126 3.18 -0.51 7.05
C GLU A 126 2.48 -1.84 6.71
N PRO A 127 2.77 -2.48 5.56
CA PRO A 127 2.02 -3.64 5.10
C PRO A 127 2.22 -4.89 5.99
N LEU A 128 3.16 -4.85 6.94
CA LEU A 128 3.53 -5.99 7.80
C LEU A 128 2.90 -5.92 9.18
N THR A 129 2.27 -4.80 9.54
CA THR A 129 1.71 -4.59 10.87
C THR A 129 0.57 -5.57 11.15
N GLY A 130 0.64 -6.23 12.31
CA GLY A 130 -0.35 -7.23 12.73
C GLY A 130 -0.24 -8.60 12.03
N LEU A 131 0.82 -8.83 11.24
CA LEU A 131 1.11 -10.14 10.65
C LEU A 131 2.04 -10.95 11.54
N ASP A 132 1.83 -12.26 11.60
CA ASP A 132 2.84 -13.18 12.13
C ASP A 132 4.08 -13.23 11.21
N SER A 133 5.19 -13.76 11.71
CA SER A 133 6.46 -13.80 11.00
C SER A 133 6.37 -14.50 9.64
N TYR A 134 5.58 -15.58 9.53
CA TYR A 134 5.45 -16.33 8.29
C TYR A 134 4.65 -15.55 7.24
N ALA A 135 3.52 -14.96 7.64
CA ALA A 135 2.69 -14.12 6.81
C ALA A 135 3.43 -12.85 6.35
N ALA A 136 4.20 -12.23 7.24
CA ALA A 136 5.04 -11.07 6.93
C ALA A 136 6.11 -11.41 5.87
N THR A 137 6.91 -12.46 6.11
CA THR A 137 7.93 -12.91 5.15
C THR A 137 7.31 -13.29 3.81
N THR A 138 6.16 -13.98 3.81
CA THR A 138 5.45 -14.34 2.57
C THR A 138 4.97 -13.11 1.80
N THR A 139 4.46 -12.09 2.50
CA THR A 139 4.02 -10.83 1.90
C THR A 139 5.20 -10.10 1.27
N VAL A 140 6.35 -10.01 1.96
CA VAL A 140 7.56 -9.37 1.40
C VAL A 140 8.09 -10.13 0.18
N LYS A 141 8.04 -11.47 0.17
CA LYS A 141 8.40 -12.27 -1.00
C LYS A 141 7.54 -11.94 -2.21
N VAL A 142 6.22 -11.85 -2.03
CA VAL A 142 5.30 -11.44 -3.10
C VAL A 142 5.63 -10.03 -3.62
N LEU A 143 5.91 -9.08 -2.72
CA LEU A 143 6.31 -7.73 -3.10
C LEU A 143 7.66 -7.71 -3.84
N LYS A 144 8.59 -8.58 -3.45
CA LYS A 144 9.88 -8.76 -4.13
C LYS A 144 9.70 -9.33 -5.54
N ASP A 145 8.81 -10.31 -5.70
CA ASP A 145 8.49 -10.90 -7.00
C ASP A 145 7.84 -9.84 -7.93
N LEU A 146 6.98 -8.96 -7.39
CA LEU A 146 6.44 -7.82 -8.14
C LEU A 146 7.53 -6.84 -8.59
N ALA A 147 8.49 -6.53 -7.70
CA ALA A 147 9.63 -5.70 -8.03
C ALA A 147 10.52 -6.32 -9.11
N ALA A 148 10.76 -7.63 -9.04
CA ALA A 148 11.51 -8.38 -10.05
C ALA A 148 10.83 -8.36 -11.43
N ASN A 149 9.50 -8.24 -11.46
CA ASN A 149 8.72 -8.07 -12.70
C ASN A 149 8.67 -6.62 -13.21
N GLY A 150 9.48 -5.72 -12.65
CA GLY A 150 9.68 -4.36 -13.17
C GLY A 150 8.73 -3.30 -12.59
N VAL A 151 7.97 -3.61 -11.54
CA VAL A 151 7.14 -2.62 -10.82
C VAL A 151 7.90 -2.13 -9.60
N PRO A 152 8.37 -0.86 -9.54
CA PRO A 152 8.99 -0.30 -8.34
C PRO A 152 8.05 -0.38 -7.13
N VAL A 153 8.56 -0.95 -6.04
CA VAL A 153 7.84 -1.11 -4.77
C VAL A 153 8.54 -0.30 -3.68
N MET A 154 7.79 0.57 -3.00
CA MET A 154 8.27 1.28 -1.81
C MET A 154 7.35 0.96 -0.64
N ILE A 155 7.93 0.55 0.48
CA ILE A 155 7.19 0.21 1.70
C ILE A 155 7.74 0.95 2.90
N THR A 156 6.87 1.34 3.84
CA THR A 156 7.27 1.73 5.20
C THR A 156 7.23 0.49 6.10
N VAL A 157 8.23 0.31 6.96
CA VAL A 157 8.29 -0.83 7.88
C VAL A 157 8.74 -0.37 9.24
N HIS A 158 7.96 -0.70 10.26
CA HIS A 158 8.33 -0.54 11.66
C HIS A 158 9.11 -1.78 12.11
N GLN A 159 10.43 -1.65 12.30
CA GLN A 159 11.32 -2.71 12.84
C GLN A 159 11.23 -4.07 12.10
N PRO A 160 11.81 -4.19 10.90
CA PRO A 160 11.81 -5.46 10.17
C PRO A 160 12.67 -6.50 10.86
N SER A 161 12.23 -7.76 10.87
CA SER A 161 13.08 -8.89 11.26
C SER A 161 14.32 -8.98 10.35
N SER A 162 15.40 -9.60 10.82
CA SER A 162 16.63 -9.78 10.03
C SER A 162 16.38 -10.48 8.69
N GLU A 163 15.45 -11.44 8.64
CA GLU A 163 15.05 -12.13 7.40
C GLU A 163 14.40 -11.14 6.42
N ILE A 164 13.47 -10.32 6.89
CA ILE A 164 12.78 -9.34 6.07
C ILE A 164 13.73 -8.24 5.61
N PHE A 165 14.56 -7.74 6.52
CA PHE A 165 15.56 -6.72 6.20
C PHE A 165 16.49 -7.19 5.08
N ALA A 166 16.92 -8.46 5.09
CA ALA A 166 17.80 -9.01 4.07
C ALA A 166 17.20 -9.03 2.66
N MET A 167 15.87 -8.98 2.52
CA MET A 167 15.17 -8.97 1.23
C MET A 167 15.14 -7.59 0.55
N PHE A 168 15.42 -6.51 1.27
CA PHE A 168 15.41 -5.15 0.73
C PHE A 168 16.64 -4.85 -0.15
N ASP A 169 16.40 -4.15 -1.26
CA ASP A 169 17.45 -3.68 -2.16
C ASP A 169 18.10 -2.40 -1.62
N ASN A 170 17.26 -1.39 -1.39
CA ASN A 170 17.64 -0.08 -0.89
C ASN A 170 16.87 0.23 0.40
N ILE A 171 17.47 1.07 1.25
CA ILE A 171 16.93 1.52 2.53
C ILE A 171 16.96 3.04 2.55
N VAL A 172 15.84 3.64 2.94
CA VAL A 172 15.77 5.05 3.31
C VAL A 172 15.53 5.10 4.82
N VAL A 173 16.39 5.82 5.53
CA VAL A 173 16.29 6.04 6.97
C VAL A 173 15.95 7.50 7.21
N ILE A 174 14.86 7.74 7.93
CA ILE A 174 14.36 9.08 8.25
C ILE A 174 14.37 9.25 9.77
N SER A 175 14.93 10.35 10.25
CA SER A 175 14.85 10.76 11.66
C SER A 175 14.42 12.22 11.74
N GLU A 176 13.43 12.52 12.57
CA GLU A 176 12.88 13.87 12.77
C GLU A 176 12.56 14.65 11.48
N GLY A 177 12.11 13.95 10.44
CA GLY A 177 11.80 14.55 9.14
C GLY A 177 13.00 14.81 8.22
N CYS A 178 14.21 14.45 8.65
CA CYS A 178 15.43 14.49 7.85
C CYS A 178 15.81 13.09 7.35
N ILE A 179 16.31 12.98 6.12
CA ILE A 179 16.90 11.75 5.62
C ILE A 179 18.30 11.62 6.21
N VAL A 180 18.55 10.51 6.90
CA VAL A 180 19.86 10.16 7.48
C VAL A 180 20.64 9.27 6.52
N TYR A 181 19.95 8.44 5.75
CA TYR A 181 20.55 7.53 4.78
C TYR A 181 19.55 7.21 3.67
N ASP A 182 20.04 7.12 2.43
CA ASP A 182 19.32 6.59 1.27
C ASP A 182 20.31 5.89 0.35
N GLY A 183 20.20 4.57 0.25
CA GLY A 183 21.11 3.79 -0.56
C GLY A 183 20.97 2.28 -0.39
N PRO A 184 21.90 1.50 -0.95
CA PRO A 184 21.89 0.04 -0.89
C PRO A 184 21.86 -0.46 0.55
N ARG A 185 21.02 -1.46 0.84
CA ARG A 185 20.93 -2.06 2.19
C ARG A 185 22.29 -2.48 2.77
N LYS A 186 23.17 -3.01 1.92
CA LYS A 186 24.49 -3.54 2.32
C LYS A 186 25.45 -2.47 2.84
N GLU A 187 25.27 -1.22 2.42
CA GLU A 187 26.16 -0.10 2.78
C GLU A 187 25.69 0.62 4.06
N LEU A 188 24.47 0.36 4.53
CA LEU A 188 23.86 1.04 5.68
C LEU A 188 24.74 1.04 6.93
N VAL A 189 25.22 -0.14 7.35
CA VAL A 189 26.05 -0.26 8.57
C VAL A 189 27.39 0.44 8.40
N ASN A 190 28.00 0.34 7.22
CA ASN A 190 29.29 0.99 6.94
C ASN A 190 29.13 2.52 6.97
N PHE A 191 28.04 3.05 6.43
CA PHE A 191 27.75 4.48 6.48
C PHE A 191 27.68 5.01 7.92
N PHE A 192 26.96 4.30 8.80
CA PHE A 192 26.84 4.67 10.23
C PHE A 192 28.18 4.55 10.96
N TYR A 193 29.01 3.56 10.59
CA TYR A 193 30.35 3.39 11.14
C TYR A 193 31.31 4.50 10.71
N GLU A 194 31.37 4.82 9.41
CA GLU A 194 32.32 5.80 8.86
C GLU A 194 32.01 7.24 9.28
N ASN A 195 30.72 7.60 9.38
CA ASN A 195 30.30 8.98 9.62
C ASN A 195 29.93 9.27 11.07
N GLY A 196 29.66 8.24 11.88
CA GLY A 196 29.29 8.39 13.29
C GLY A 196 30.05 7.49 14.26
N GLY A 197 30.93 6.61 13.78
CA GLY A 197 31.65 5.65 14.64
C GLY A 197 30.78 4.50 15.17
N TYR A 198 29.53 4.38 14.71
CA TYR A 198 28.56 3.42 15.22
C TYR A 198 28.78 2.03 14.63
N LYS A 199 29.44 1.17 15.39
CA LYS A 199 29.72 -0.22 14.99
C LYS A 199 28.60 -1.16 15.39
N CYS A 200 27.83 -1.62 14.41
CA CYS A 200 26.83 -2.67 14.62
C CYS A 200 27.50 -3.99 15.07
N PRO A 201 27.11 -4.58 16.21
CA PRO A 201 27.54 -5.92 16.58
C PRO A 201 27.10 -6.97 15.55
N SER A 202 27.88 -8.04 15.38
CA SER A 202 27.62 -9.07 14.36
C SER A 202 26.38 -9.92 14.62
N ASN A 203 25.96 -10.03 15.88
CA ASN A 203 24.77 -10.75 16.32
C ASN A 203 23.52 -9.85 16.44
N TYR A 204 23.62 -8.60 16.00
CA TYR A 204 22.52 -7.64 16.06
C TYR A 204 21.85 -7.50 14.69
N ASN A 205 20.54 -7.25 14.68
CA ASN A 205 19.82 -6.89 13.46
C ASN A 205 20.24 -5.47 13.04
N PRO A 206 20.79 -5.26 11.83
CA PRO A 206 21.22 -3.94 11.39
C PRO A 206 20.11 -2.88 11.41
N ALA A 207 18.86 -3.27 11.10
CA ALA A 207 17.73 -2.36 11.13
C ALA A 207 17.45 -1.85 12.55
N ASP A 208 17.42 -2.76 13.52
CA ASP A 208 17.18 -2.43 14.92
C ASP A 208 18.35 -1.63 15.50
N TYR A 209 19.59 -1.95 15.13
CA TYR A 209 20.77 -1.21 15.59
C TYR A 209 20.72 0.25 15.13
N VAL A 210 20.42 0.49 13.85
CA VAL A 210 20.33 1.85 13.33
C VAL A 210 19.21 2.63 14.01
N LEU A 211 18.04 2.02 14.20
CA LEU A 211 16.93 2.68 14.92
C LEU A 211 17.29 2.96 16.37
N TYR A 212 17.98 2.04 17.04
CA TYR A 212 18.49 2.23 18.41
C TYR A 212 19.41 3.46 18.47
N VAL A 213 20.43 3.52 17.61
CA VAL A 213 21.35 4.67 17.52
C VAL A 213 20.57 5.98 17.35
N LEU A 214 19.60 6.02 16.43
CA LEU A 214 18.79 7.22 16.17
C LEU A 214 17.91 7.64 17.36
N GLN A 215 17.56 6.71 18.25
CA GLN A 215 16.71 6.97 19.41
C GLN A 215 17.51 7.28 20.68
N THR A 216 18.74 6.77 20.80
CA THR A 216 19.56 6.94 22.00
C THR A 216 20.59 8.05 21.90
N GLU A 217 21.06 8.36 20.70
CA GLU A 217 22.07 9.40 20.50
C GLU A 217 21.47 10.80 20.60
N PRO A 218 22.22 11.77 21.12
CA PRO A 218 21.79 13.16 21.15
C PRO A 218 21.66 13.71 19.72
N ARG A 219 20.79 14.71 19.56
CA ARG A 219 20.44 15.28 18.25
C ARG A 219 21.65 15.77 17.48
N GLU A 220 22.63 16.36 18.17
CA GLU A 220 23.86 16.88 17.58
C GLU A 220 24.64 15.79 16.82
N ASN A 221 24.65 14.56 17.34
CA ASN A 221 25.32 13.44 16.68
C ASN A 221 24.54 12.96 15.45
N ILE A 222 23.21 13.00 15.50
CA ILE A 222 22.36 12.66 14.36
C ILE A 222 22.50 13.69 13.24
N GLU A 223 22.68 14.97 13.58
CA GLU A 223 22.92 16.04 12.61
C GLU A 223 24.22 15.80 11.82
N VAL A 224 25.27 15.26 12.43
CA VAL A 224 26.50 14.85 11.72
C VAL A 224 26.21 13.81 10.64
N LEU A 225 25.39 12.79 10.94
CA LEU A 225 25.00 11.77 9.95
C LEU A 225 24.15 12.37 8.82
N VAL A 226 23.22 13.27 9.16
CA VAL A 226 22.39 13.97 8.18
C VAL A 226 23.24 14.82 7.24
N ASP A 227 24.23 15.55 7.77
CA ASP A 227 25.11 16.39 6.95
C ASP A 227 26.08 15.56 6.10
N ALA A 228 26.58 14.44 6.62
CA ALA A 228 27.32 13.46 5.83
C ALA A 228 26.50 12.92 4.66
N TYR A 229 25.22 12.59 4.90
CA TYR A 229 24.31 12.17 3.84
C TYR A 229 24.06 13.28 2.81
N LYS A 230 23.84 14.54 3.24
CA LYS A 230 23.67 15.66 2.30
C LYS A 230 24.88 15.82 1.39
N ALA A 231 26.09 15.76 1.95
CA ALA A 231 27.33 15.85 1.17
C ALA A 231 27.47 14.68 0.16
N TYR A 232 27.13 13.46 0.58
CA TYR A 232 27.07 12.29 -0.30
C TYR A 232 26.02 12.47 -1.42
N PHE A 233 24.83 12.94 -1.05
CA PHE A 233 23.72 13.13 -1.96
C PHE A 233 24.00 14.21 -3.00
N GLU A 234 24.58 15.36 -2.62
CA GLU A 234 24.99 16.41 -3.55
C GLU A 234 25.97 15.87 -4.61
N LYS A 235 26.96 15.08 -4.19
CA LYS A 235 27.92 14.46 -5.09
C LYS A 235 27.28 13.47 -6.07
N ARG A 236 26.26 12.73 -5.64
CA ARG A 236 25.52 11.73 -6.45
C ARG A 236 24.46 12.38 -7.36
N MET A 237 23.80 13.44 -6.90
CA MET A 237 22.72 14.10 -7.61
C MET A 237 23.23 14.85 -8.85
N MET A 238 24.42 15.47 -8.76
CA MET A 238 25.10 16.13 -9.87
C MET A 238 25.42 15.21 -11.06
N SER A 239 25.45 13.89 -10.87
CA SER A 239 25.69 12.91 -11.94
C SER A 239 24.43 12.17 -12.38
N GLY A 240 23.50 11.84 -11.48
CA GLY A 240 22.37 10.95 -11.79
C GLY A 240 21.09 11.61 -12.28
N ILE A 241 20.66 12.74 -11.67
CA ILE A 241 19.34 13.32 -11.95
C ILE A 241 19.32 14.06 -13.28
N ASP A 242 20.39 14.79 -13.60
CA ASP A 242 20.47 15.55 -14.86
C ASP A 242 20.63 14.61 -16.08
N GLU A 243 21.32 13.48 -15.93
CA GLU A 243 21.34 12.43 -16.96
C GLU A 243 19.95 11.82 -17.21
N LEU A 244 19.19 11.54 -16.15
CA LEU A 244 17.83 11.00 -16.26
C LEU A 244 16.86 12.02 -16.86
N ARG A 245 16.98 13.30 -16.50
CA ARG A 245 16.22 14.41 -17.11
C ARG A 245 16.53 14.53 -18.62
N GLY A 246 17.79 14.36 -19.01
CA GLY A 246 18.20 14.36 -20.42
C GLY A 246 17.60 13.20 -21.23
N LYS A 247 17.56 11.99 -20.65
CA LYS A 247 17.01 10.78 -21.31
C LYS A 247 15.48 10.77 -21.40
N ALA A 248 14.79 11.43 -20.48
CA ALA A 248 13.32 11.50 -20.42
C ALA A 248 12.65 12.19 -21.64
N VAL A 249 13.43 12.94 -22.43
CA VAL A 249 12.94 13.64 -23.63
C VAL A 249 12.69 12.67 -24.80
N GLN A 250 13.28 11.47 -24.81
CA GLN A 250 13.23 10.55 -25.96
C GLN A 250 12.18 9.42 -25.88
N GLN A 251 11.67 9.07 -24.69
CA GLN A 251 10.61 8.06 -24.56
C GLN A 251 9.25 8.74 -24.41
N ALA A 252 8.57 8.93 -25.54
CA ALA A 252 7.16 9.31 -25.57
C ALA A 252 6.27 8.05 -25.43
N GLU A 253 5.50 8.07 -24.34
CA GLU A 253 4.25 7.38 -24.03
C GLU A 253 3.92 6.03 -24.69
N VAL A 254 3.77 5.02 -23.85
CA VAL A 254 2.61 4.13 -23.90
C VAL A 254 2.19 3.96 -22.45
N HIS A 255 1.04 4.47 -21.99
CA HIS A 255 0.34 3.83 -20.87
C HIS A 255 -1.16 4.15 -20.89
N SER A 256 -1.94 3.09 -20.73
CA SER A 256 -3.40 3.12 -20.75
C SER A 256 -3.92 3.93 -19.58
N LYS A 257 -4.63 5.02 -19.86
CA LYS A 257 -5.44 5.70 -18.84
C LYS A 257 -6.33 4.64 -18.17
N ALA A 258 -6.21 4.47 -16.85
CA ALA A 258 -7.22 3.76 -16.07
C ALA A 258 -8.56 4.48 -16.34
N ARG A 259 -9.45 3.82 -17.08
CA ARG A 259 -10.75 4.37 -17.45
C ARG A 259 -11.75 3.91 -16.40
N VAL A 260 -12.36 4.88 -15.74
CA VAL A 260 -13.46 4.63 -14.81
C VAL A 260 -14.67 4.13 -15.62
N ALA A 261 -15.31 3.07 -15.15
CA ALA A 261 -16.49 2.50 -15.78
C ALA A 261 -17.64 3.53 -15.89
N SER A 262 -18.56 3.35 -16.85
CA SER A 262 -19.75 4.20 -16.95
C SER A 262 -20.62 4.13 -15.69
N LEU A 263 -21.37 5.19 -15.38
CA LEU A 263 -22.25 5.24 -14.19
C LEU A 263 -23.22 4.06 -14.11
N ARG A 264 -23.72 3.57 -15.26
CA ARG A 264 -24.60 2.40 -15.31
C ARG A 264 -23.89 1.12 -14.86
N VAL A 265 -22.64 0.94 -15.30
CA VAL A 265 -21.82 -0.21 -14.89
C VAL A 265 -21.46 -0.08 -13.42
N GLN A 266 -21.04 1.10 -12.96
CA GLN A 266 -20.74 1.34 -11.55
C GLN A 266 -21.94 1.00 -10.66
N LEU A 267 -23.12 1.55 -10.98
CA LEU A 267 -24.34 1.29 -10.22
C LEU A 267 -24.69 -0.20 -10.21
N ARG A 268 -24.60 -0.88 -11.36
CA ARG A 268 -24.88 -2.32 -11.46
C ARG A 268 -23.93 -3.15 -10.60
N GLU A 269 -22.63 -2.90 -10.67
CA GLU A 269 -21.64 -3.67 -9.90
C GLU A 269 -21.77 -3.37 -8.39
N LEU A 270 -22.05 -2.12 -8.01
CA LEU A 270 -22.31 -1.73 -6.61
C LEU A 270 -23.58 -2.42 -6.07
N LEU A 271 -24.69 -2.33 -6.79
CA LEU A 271 -25.94 -3.00 -6.38
C LEU A 271 -25.76 -4.52 -6.26
N LYS A 272 -25.05 -5.13 -7.22
CA LYS A 272 -24.76 -6.56 -7.19
C LYS A 272 -23.94 -6.95 -5.96
N ARG A 273 -22.94 -6.14 -5.60
CA ARG A 273 -22.10 -6.35 -4.40
C ARG A 273 -22.93 -6.19 -3.13
N ASP A 274 -23.69 -5.10 -3.01
CA ASP A 274 -24.44 -4.78 -1.80
C ASP A 274 -25.60 -5.77 -1.58
N PHE A 275 -26.28 -6.20 -2.65
CA PHE A 275 -27.31 -7.24 -2.55
C PHE A 275 -26.73 -8.59 -2.08
N ARG A 276 -25.52 -8.92 -2.53
CA ARG A 276 -24.81 -10.12 -2.07
C ARG A 276 -24.40 -10.02 -0.61
N ASP A 277 -23.93 -8.86 -0.18
CA ASP A 277 -23.59 -8.61 1.23
C ASP A 277 -24.82 -8.77 2.14
N ILE A 278 -25.96 -8.22 1.72
CA ILE A 278 -27.25 -8.37 2.42
C ILE A 278 -27.62 -9.85 2.57
N ILE A 279 -27.50 -10.65 1.51
CA ILE A 279 -27.83 -12.08 1.54
C ILE A 279 -26.85 -12.87 2.42
N ARG A 280 -25.56 -12.54 2.38
CA ARG A 280 -24.51 -13.27 3.11
C ARG A 280 -24.36 -12.84 4.58
N ASN A 281 -25.03 -11.77 5.00
CA ASN A 281 -25.04 -11.31 6.39
C ASN A 281 -26.45 -11.38 7.01
N PRO A 282 -27.01 -12.60 7.20
CA PRO A 282 -28.37 -12.76 7.71
C PRO A 282 -28.52 -12.23 9.14
N THR A 283 -27.47 -12.29 9.96
CA THR A 283 -27.49 -11.82 11.35
C THR A 283 -27.89 -10.35 11.44
N VAL A 284 -27.26 -9.48 10.65
CA VAL A 284 -27.58 -8.04 10.62
C VAL A 284 -29.02 -7.81 10.13
N GLN A 285 -29.46 -8.58 9.14
CA GLN A 285 -30.82 -8.43 8.60
C GLN A 285 -31.89 -8.90 9.60
N ILE A 286 -31.66 -10.00 10.30
CA ILE A 286 -32.55 -10.50 11.35
C ILE A 286 -32.66 -9.49 12.49
N ILE A 287 -31.53 -8.94 12.95
CA ILE A 287 -31.52 -7.92 14.01
C ILE A 287 -32.32 -6.69 13.58
N LYS A 288 -32.11 -6.19 12.35
CA LYS A 288 -32.87 -5.06 11.81
C LYS A 288 -34.36 -5.36 11.73
N PHE A 289 -34.73 -6.54 11.26
CA PHE A 289 -36.12 -6.96 11.17
C PHE A 289 -36.78 -7.03 12.56
N CYS A 290 -36.15 -7.73 13.51
CA CYS A 290 -36.64 -7.84 14.88
C CYS A 290 -36.77 -6.48 15.57
N MET A 291 -35.77 -5.60 15.43
CA MET A 291 -35.81 -4.25 15.97
C MET A 291 -36.97 -3.43 15.39
N THR A 292 -37.22 -3.56 14.08
CA THR A 292 -38.32 -2.85 13.40
C THR A 292 -39.68 -3.35 13.90
N VAL A 293 -39.86 -4.67 14.00
CA VAL A 293 -41.09 -5.27 14.53
C VAL A 293 -41.31 -4.85 15.99
N PHE A 294 -40.27 -4.91 16.82
CA PHE A 294 -40.34 -4.52 18.22
C PHE A 294 -40.75 -3.06 18.39
N MET A 295 -40.15 -2.15 17.62
CA MET A 295 -40.49 -0.73 17.70
C MET A 295 -41.89 -0.44 17.16
N GLY A 296 -42.32 -1.16 16.13
CA GLY A 296 -43.70 -1.13 15.63
C GLY A 296 -44.71 -1.60 16.68
N LEU A 297 -44.39 -2.66 17.43
CA LEU A 297 -45.23 -3.15 18.53
C LEU A 297 -45.32 -2.14 19.68
N ILE A 298 -44.20 -1.52 20.07
CA ILE A 298 -44.20 -0.47 21.10
C ILE A 298 -45.10 0.70 20.67
N MET A 299 -44.91 1.21 19.46
CA MET A 299 -45.72 2.31 18.94
C MET A 299 -47.20 1.92 18.86
N GLY A 300 -47.48 0.69 18.40
CA GLY A 300 -48.82 0.13 18.37
C GLY A 300 -49.48 0.09 19.75
N CYS A 301 -48.77 -0.42 20.78
CA CYS A 301 -49.28 -0.48 22.15
C CYS A 301 -49.50 0.91 22.78
N VAL A 302 -48.61 1.87 22.52
CA VAL A 302 -48.71 3.23 23.09
C VAL A 302 -49.89 4.00 22.50
N PHE A 303 -50.13 3.87 21.20
CA PHE A 303 -51.19 4.59 20.48
C PHE A 303 -52.45 3.76 20.29
N PHE A 304 -52.56 2.61 20.95
CA PHE A 304 -53.77 1.80 20.92
C PHE A 304 -54.89 2.53 21.67
N GLN A 305 -55.76 3.21 20.94
CA GLN A 305 -57.04 3.70 21.47
C GLN A 305 -58.02 2.53 21.48
N ALA A 306 -58.30 2.02 22.68
CA ALA A 306 -59.32 1.00 22.94
C ALA A 306 -60.74 1.57 22.84
#